data_AF-A0A2E7N0P8-F1
#
_entry.id   AF-A0A2E7N0P8-F1
#
_cell.length_a   1.000
_cell.length_b   1.000
_cell.length_c   1.000
_cell.angle_alpha   90.00
_cell.angle_beta   90.00
_cell.angle_gamma   90.00
#
_symmetry.space_group_name_H-M   'P 1'
#
loop_
_entity.id
_entity.type
_entity.pdbx_description
1 polymer ?
#
loop_
_entity_poly.entity_id
_entity_poly.type
_entity_poly.pdbx_seq_one_letter_code
_entity_poly.pdbx_strand_id
1 'polypeptide(L)'
;MNNWLETGYPVDHALNIDVKDFCLSEPMRDGITQLWNEKVGVWQLPAEHIFKKQWLQETNKYFNVDITGGLIFYRTPKYQHPGAHTDVDPQNGVNLPVIFSYNWVMQEDSLNPMVWYKPYSGELDSDVDQGSMAYKEWPTEILERESEHCLSHDQITMCRTDIPHNVDMNSENERWCITARCWGHHQKDPWSTVYEEHLCLKKKSDLRLR
;
A
#
# COMPACT_ATOMS: atom_id res chain seq x y z
N MET A 1 10.56 9.03 13.95
CA MET A 1 10.37 8.98 12.49
C MET A 1 8.98 8.43 12.25
N ASN A 2 8.23 8.99 11.31
CA ASN A 2 6.88 8.50 11.04
C ASN A 2 6.97 7.18 10.26
N ASN A 3 5.93 6.35 10.35
CA ASN A 3 5.76 5.17 9.50
C ASN A 3 5.17 5.53 8.12
N TRP A 4 5.10 6.81 7.81
CA TRP A 4 4.58 7.35 6.56
C TRP A 4 5.26 8.67 6.20
N LEU A 5 5.24 9.03 4.92
CA LEU A 5 5.69 10.33 4.40
C LEU A 5 4.78 10.77 3.26
N GLU A 6 4.03 11.85 3.44
CA GLU A 6 3.40 12.57 2.33
C GLU A 6 4.49 13.15 1.43
N THR A 7 4.50 12.75 0.17
CA THR A 7 5.61 13.07 -0.73
C THR A 7 5.47 14.43 -1.42
N GLY A 8 4.25 14.98 -1.47
CA GLY A 8 3.91 16.12 -2.34
C GLY A 8 3.84 15.77 -3.83
N TYR A 9 4.10 14.52 -4.21
CA TYR A 9 4.04 14.07 -5.60
C TYR A 9 2.60 13.70 -5.97
N PRO A 10 2.03 14.30 -7.03
CA PRO A 10 0.61 14.17 -7.28
C PRO A 10 0.24 12.83 -7.94
N VAL A 11 -1.02 12.42 -7.77
CA VAL A 11 -1.57 11.16 -8.33
C VAL A 11 -2.56 11.40 -9.48
N ASP A 12 -2.68 12.66 -9.93
CA ASP A 12 -3.49 12.98 -11.08
C ASP A 12 -3.01 12.22 -12.32
N HIS A 13 -3.98 11.73 -13.09
CA HIS A 13 -3.73 10.96 -14.30
C HIS A 13 -2.88 9.68 -14.12
N ALA A 14 -2.69 9.20 -12.88
CA ALA A 14 -1.94 7.97 -12.60
C ALA A 14 -2.55 6.72 -13.26
N LEU A 15 -3.89 6.62 -13.25
CA LEU A 15 -4.61 5.38 -13.57
C LEU A 15 -4.87 5.24 -15.08
N ASN A 16 -4.64 4.04 -15.60
CA ASN A 16 -4.92 3.61 -16.97
C ASN A 16 -6.27 2.88 -17.10
N ILE A 17 -6.93 2.60 -15.97
CA ILE A 17 -8.19 1.86 -15.89
C ILE A 17 -9.22 2.66 -15.08
N ASP A 18 -10.50 2.39 -15.34
CA ASP A 18 -11.54 2.68 -14.34
C ASP A 18 -11.47 1.59 -13.27
N VAL A 19 -10.98 1.96 -12.08
CA VAL A 19 -10.73 1.01 -11.00
C VAL A 19 -12.00 0.29 -10.55
N LYS A 20 -13.12 1.01 -10.42
CA LYS A 20 -14.35 0.40 -9.89
C LYS A 20 -14.96 -0.54 -10.91
N ASP A 21 -15.03 -0.12 -12.18
CA ASP A 21 -15.52 -0.96 -13.26
C ASP A 21 -14.64 -2.20 -13.43
N PHE A 22 -13.31 -2.02 -13.44
CA PHE A 22 -12.38 -3.14 -13.46
C PHE A 22 -12.63 -4.07 -12.26
N CYS A 23 -12.59 -3.61 -11.03
CA CYS A 23 -12.70 -4.51 -9.89
C CYS A 23 -14.08 -5.17 -9.72
N LEU A 24 -15.18 -4.52 -10.10
CA LEU A 24 -16.53 -5.00 -9.79
C LEU A 24 -17.25 -5.70 -10.95
N SER A 25 -16.88 -5.44 -12.21
CA SER A 25 -17.49 -6.13 -13.36
C SER A 25 -17.15 -7.63 -13.42
N GLU A 26 -15.94 -7.97 -12.97
CA GLU A 26 -15.43 -9.33 -12.89
C GLU A 26 -14.45 -9.40 -11.69
N PRO A 27 -14.96 -9.56 -10.46
CA PRO A 27 -14.13 -9.49 -9.26
C PRO A 27 -13.10 -10.61 -9.13
N MET A 28 -13.35 -11.74 -9.80
CA MET A 28 -12.45 -12.89 -9.84
C MET A 28 -12.05 -13.17 -11.30
N ARG A 29 -10.85 -12.78 -11.69
CA ARG A 29 -10.24 -13.00 -13.01
C ARG A 29 -9.17 -14.08 -13.01
N ASP A 30 -9.08 -14.82 -14.09
CA ASP A 30 -7.97 -15.74 -14.31
C ASP A 30 -6.67 -14.98 -14.56
N GLY A 31 -5.56 -15.48 -14.01
CA GLY A 31 -4.22 -14.97 -14.29
C GLY A 31 -3.78 -13.74 -13.50
N ILE A 32 -4.60 -13.26 -12.54
CA ILE A 32 -4.18 -12.24 -11.57
C ILE A 32 -4.33 -12.75 -10.14
N THR A 33 -3.47 -12.24 -9.27
CA THR A 33 -3.52 -12.46 -7.83
C THR A 33 -4.64 -11.61 -7.25
N GLN A 34 -5.61 -12.23 -6.58
CA GLN A 34 -6.77 -11.51 -6.04
C GLN A 34 -7.43 -12.21 -4.86
N LEU A 35 -8.10 -11.42 -4.03
CA LEU A 35 -8.99 -11.85 -2.96
C LEU A 35 -10.25 -11.02 -3.07
N TRP A 36 -11.41 -11.68 -3.08
CA TRP A 36 -12.68 -10.98 -3.11
C TRP A 36 -13.73 -11.68 -2.26
N ASN A 37 -14.46 -10.88 -1.49
CA ASN A 37 -15.77 -11.22 -0.97
C ASN A 37 -16.64 -9.95 -0.91
N GLU A 38 -17.88 -10.07 -0.42
CA GLU A 38 -18.83 -8.94 -0.36
C GLU A 38 -18.37 -7.76 0.52
N LYS A 39 -17.33 -7.91 1.35
CA LYS A 39 -16.85 -6.89 2.30
C LYS A 39 -15.46 -6.33 1.98
N VAL A 40 -14.60 -7.12 1.33
CA VAL A 40 -13.21 -6.77 1.07
C VAL A 40 -12.74 -7.32 -0.27
N GLY A 41 -11.93 -6.52 -0.96
CA GLY A 41 -11.31 -6.86 -2.22
C GLY A 41 -9.84 -6.46 -2.25
N VAL A 42 -9.01 -7.30 -2.83
CA VAL A 42 -7.61 -7.02 -3.16
C VAL A 42 -7.33 -7.55 -4.55
N TRP A 43 -6.79 -6.72 -5.43
CA TRP A 43 -6.34 -7.13 -6.76
C TRP A 43 -4.92 -6.67 -6.98
N GLN A 44 -4.04 -7.61 -7.30
CA GLN A 44 -2.64 -7.35 -7.60
C GLN A 44 -2.38 -7.57 -9.09
N LEU A 45 -1.80 -6.56 -9.74
CA LEU A 45 -1.51 -6.57 -11.17
C LEU A 45 -0.11 -6.02 -11.46
N PRO A 46 0.48 -6.35 -12.63
CA PRO A 46 1.65 -5.63 -13.12
C PRO A 46 1.36 -4.14 -13.29
N ALA A 47 2.38 -3.30 -13.08
CA ALA A 47 2.21 -1.85 -13.00
C ALA A 47 1.55 -1.25 -14.27
N GLU A 48 1.90 -1.74 -15.44
CA GLU A 48 1.41 -1.28 -16.74
C GLU A 48 -0.09 -1.57 -16.97
N HIS A 49 -0.68 -2.48 -16.19
CA HIS A 49 -2.12 -2.75 -16.25
C HIS A 49 -2.93 -1.73 -15.43
N ILE A 50 -2.34 -1.13 -14.39
CA ILE A 50 -3.03 -0.17 -13.50
C ILE A 50 -2.67 1.26 -13.88
N PHE A 51 -1.40 1.52 -14.16
CA PHE A 51 -0.85 2.87 -14.24
C PHE A 51 -0.52 3.27 -15.68
N LYS A 52 -0.72 4.54 -16.00
CA LYS A 52 -0.32 5.10 -17.30
C LYS A 52 1.19 5.07 -17.44
N LYS A 53 1.67 4.72 -18.63
CA LYS A 53 3.10 4.66 -18.96
C LYS A 53 3.84 5.97 -18.63
N GLN A 54 3.27 7.12 -18.97
CA GLN A 54 3.90 8.41 -18.71
C GLN A 54 4.06 8.66 -17.20
N TRP A 55 3.00 8.42 -16.43
CA TRP A 55 3.05 8.59 -14.98
C TRP A 55 4.09 7.65 -14.35
N LEU A 56 4.14 6.37 -14.75
CA LEU A 56 5.18 5.45 -14.28
C LEU A 56 6.60 5.95 -14.57
N GLN A 57 6.85 6.45 -15.78
CA GLN A 57 8.17 6.97 -16.16
C GLN A 57 8.58 8.18 -15.32
N GLU A 58 7.65 9.11 -15.08
CA GLU A 58 7.89 10.33 -14.30
C GLU A 58 8.09 10.00 -12.81
N THR A 59 7.23 9.14 -12.25
CA THR A 59 7.28 8.70 -10.85
C THR A 59 8.56 7.91 -10.55
N ASN A 60 8.90 6.92 -11.39
CA ASN A 60 10.13 6.13 -11.25
C ASN A 60 11.37 7.03 -11.30
N LYS A 61 11.38 8.01 -12.21
CA LYS A 61 12.47 8.98 -12.31
C LYS A 61 12.55 9.90 -11.08
N TYR A 62 11.42 10.35 -10.56
CA TYR A 62 11.37 11.26 -9.42
C TYR A 62 11.89 10.59 -8.15
N PHE A 63 11.41 9.38 -7.86
CA PHE A 63 11.81 8.62 -6.67
C PHE A 63 13.08 7.78 -6.84
N ASN A 64 13.59 7.66 -8.07
CA ASN A 64 14.71 6.77 -8.42
C ASN A 64 14.44 5.31 -8.02
N VAL A 65 13.24 4.84 -8.38
CA VAL A 65 12.73 3.49 -8.08
C VAL A 65 12.26 2.82 -9.36
N ASP A 66 11.87 1.55 -9.25
CA ASP A 66 11.20 0.81 -10.31
C ASP A 66 9.86 0.26 -9.78
N ILE A 67 8.76 0.94 -10.11
CA ILE A 67 7.40 0.46 -9.84
C ILE A 67 7.08 -0.68 -10.82
N THR A 68 7.01 -1.90 -10.29
CA THR A 68 6.82 -3.14 -11.05
C THR A 68 5.41 -3.72 -10.93
N GLY A 69 4.67 -3.33 -9.90
CA GLY A 69 3.30 -3.79 -9.68
C GLY A 69 2.43 -2.76 -8.99
N GLY A 70 1.15 -3.07 -8.87
CA GLY A 70 0.24 -2.34 -8.02
C GLY A 70 -0.80 -3.24 -7.38
N LEU A 71 -1.35 -2.75 -6.27
CA LEU A 71 -2.49 -3.36 -5.60
C LEU A 71 -3.65 -2.36 -5.57
N ILE A 72 -4.85 -2.88 -5.71
CA ILE A 72 -6.10 -2.15 -5.51
C ILE A 72 -6.78 -2.80 -4.31
N PHE A 73 -7.10 -2.00 -3.30
CA PHE A 73 -7.78 -2.43 -2.09
C PHE A 73 -9.17 -1.83 -2.03
N TYR A 74 -10.14 -2.66 -1.71
CA TYR A 74 -11.53 -2.30 -1.47
C TYR A 74 -11.95 -2.73 -0.07
N ARG A 75 -12.69 -1.85 0.63
CA ARG A 75 -13.44 -2.20 1.84
C ARG A 75 -14.83 -1.58 1.79
N THR A 76 -15.85 -2.37 2.14
CA THR A 76 -17.20 -1.85 2.37
C THR A 76 -17.23 -0.91 3.58
N PRO A 77 -18.24 -0.02 3.68
CA PRO A 77 -18.48 0.79 4.86
C PRO A 77 -18.38 -0.01 6.16
N LYS A 78 -17.68 0.55 7.16
CA LYS A 78 -17.52 -0.03 8.52
C LYS A 78 -16.96 -1.45 8.62
N TYR A 79 -16.48 -2.04 7.53
CA TYR A 79 -15.85 -3.36 7.63
C TYR A 79 -14.44 -3.23 8.22
N GLN A 80 -14.32 -3.56 9.51
CA GLN A 80 -13.02 -3.68 10.16
C GLN A 80 -12.42 -5.06 9.89
N HIS A 81 -11.25 -5.10 9.26
CA HIS A 81 -10.49 -6.34 9.13
C HIS A 81 -9.87 -6.69 10.51
N PRO A 82 -10.01 -7.93 11.01
CA PRO A 82 -9.59 -8.27 12.37
C PRO A 82 -8.07 -8.29 12.55
N GLY A 83 -7.32 -8.58 11.48
CA GLY A 83 -5.86 -8.69 11.52
C GLY A 83 -5.13 -7.47 10.98
N ALA A 84 -3.94 -7.21 11.53
CA ALA A 84 -2.94 -6.33 10.92
C ALA A 84 -1.85 -7.20 10.29
N HIS A 85 -1.32 -6.76 9.15
CA HIS A 85 -0.36 -7.54 8.38
C HIS A 85 0.97 -6.82 8.14
N THR A 86 2.01 -7.60 7.85
CA THR A 86 3.24 -7.12 7.22
C THR A 86 3.29 -7.63 5.79
N ASP A 87 3.75 -6.77 4.89
CA ASP A 87 3.87 -7.12 3.48
C ASP A 87 5.16 -7.91 3.22
N VAL A 88 5.05 -8.96 2.42
CA VAL A 88 6.18 -9.78 2.00
C VAL A 88 6.21 -9.98 0.48
N ASP A 89 7.40 -10.23 -0.04
CA ASP A 89 7.70 -10.56 -1.43
C ASP A 89 8.33 -11.96 -1.46
N PRO A 90 7.56 -13.00 -1.81
CA PRO A 90 8.06 -14.37 -1.91
C PRO A 90 9.06 -14.52 -3.05
N GLN A 91 10.33 -14.75 -2.72
CA GLN A 91 11.40 -14.99 -3.69
C GLN A 91 12.15 -16.27 -3.38
N ASN A 92 12.22 -17.19 -4.36
CA ASN A 92 12.94 -18.46 -4.24
C ASN A 92 12.60 -19.25 -2.96
N GLY A 93 11.33 -19.24 -2.55
CA GLY A 93 10.86 -19.93 -1.34
C GLY A 93 11.12 -19.18 -0.02
N VAL A 94 11.52 -17.91 -0.07
CA VAL A 94 11.73 -17.05 1.10
C VAL A 94 10.81 -15.84 1.03
N ASN A 95 10.10 -15.54 2.11
CA ASN A 95 9.28 -14.33 2.24
C ASN A 95 10.18 -13.15 2.66
N LEU A 96 10.61 -12.35 1.68
CA LEU A 96 11.42 -11.16 1.92
C LEU A 96 10.51 -10.00 2.36
N PRO A 97 10.94 -9.12 3.28
CA PRO A 97 10.12 -8.00 3.70
C PRO A 97 9.97 -6.96 2.59
N VAL A 98 8.77 -6.38 2.52
CA VAL A 98 8.51 -5.21 1.68
C VAL A 98 8.57 -3.99 2.58
N ILE A 99 9.64 -3.21 2.46
CA ILE A 99 9.91 -2.10 3.39
C ILE A 99 8.87 -0.98 3.28
N PHE A 100 8.45 -0.67 2.06
CA PHE A 100 7.53 0.43 1.81
C PHE A 100 6.66 0.22 0.58
N SER A 101 5.64 1.06 0.47
CA SER A 101 4.85 1.20 -0.74
C SER A 101 4.34 2.64 -0.91
N TYR A 102 3.93 2.99 -2.13
CA TYR A 102 3.31 4.29 -2.43
C TYR A 102 1.80 4.15 -2.49
N ASN A 103 1.08 4.85 -1.63
CA ASN A 103 -0.36 4.66 -1.42
C ASN A 103 -1.11 5.97 -1.55
N TRP A 104 -2.32 5.89 -2.10
CA TRP A 104 -3.30 6.96 -2.08
C TRP A 104 -4.71 6.37 -2.12
N VAL A 105 -5.69 7.14 -1.69
CA VAL A 105 -7.12 6.78 -1.80
C VAL A 105 -7.73 7.43 -3.02
N MET A 106 -8.79 6.84 -3.57
CA MET A 106 -9.45 7.43 -4.75
C MET A 106 -10.34 8.63 -4.42
N GLN A 107 -10.66 8.83 -3.14
CA GLN A 107 -11.59 9.83 -2.64
C GLN A 107 -11.05 10.40 -1.34
N GLU A 108 -11.44 11.63 -0.99
CA GLU A 108 -11.07 12.23 0.28
C GLU A 108 -11.43 11.32 1.45
N ASP A 109 -10.45 10.99 2.28
CA ASP A 109 -10.58 10.04 3.37
C ASP A 109 -9.97 10.63 4.65
N SER A 110 -10.80 11.31 5.44
CA SER A 110 -10.39 11.90 6.72
C SER A 110 -10.74 11.04 7.93
N LEU A 111 -11.40 9.90 7.71
CA LEU A 111 -11.99 9.08 8.79
C LEU A 111 -11.42 7.66 8.85
N ASN A 112 -10.78 7.16 7.80
CA ASN A 112 -10.24 5.80 7.77
C ASN A 112 -8.70 5.80 7.77
N PRO A 113 -8.06 6.10 8.91
CA PRO A 113 -6.61 6.13 8.97
C PRO A 113 -6.02 4.74 8.74
N MET A 114 -4.89 4.70 8.05
CA MET A 114 -3.97 3.59 8.16
C MET A 114 -3.32 3.63 9.55
N VAL A 115 -3.22 2.49 10.20
CA VAL A 115 -2.74 2.32 11.57
C VAL A 115 -1.55 1.38 11.55
N TRP A 116 -0.47 1.80 12.19
CA TRP A 116 0.73 0.99 12.40
C TRP A 116 0.83 0.58 13.86
N TYR A 117 1.28 -0.65 14.07
CA TYR A 117 1.52 -1.23 15.37
C TYR A 117 3.02 -1.47 15.57
N LYS A 118 3.45 -1.59 16.83
CA LYS A 118 4.82 -1.95 17.14
C LYS A 118 5.17 -3.31 16.51
N PRO A 119 6.43 -3.52 16.07
CA PRO A 119 6.89 -4.82 15.59
C PRO A 119 6.56 -5.92 16.59
N TYR A 120 5.91 -6.97 16.12
CA TYR A 120 5.47 -8.09 16.94
C TYR A 120 6.17 -9.37 16.49
N SER A 121 6.67 -10.15 17.45
CA SER A 121 7.42 -11.39 17.21
C SER A 121 6.77 -12.61 17.85
N GLY A 122 5.51 -12.49 18.28
CA GLY A 122 4.75 -13.64 18.79
C GLY A 122 4.35 -14.59 17.67
N GLU A 123 3.71 -15.69 18.05
CA GLU A 123 3.22 -16.70 17.10
C GLU A 123 2.31 -16.05 16.05
N LEU A 124 2.53 -16.44 14.79
CA LEU A 124 1.70 -16.02 13.67
C LEU A 124 0.32 -16.64 13.84
N ASP A 125 -0.73 -15.82 13.67
CA ASP A 125 -2.10 -16.33 13.64
C ASP A 125 -2.35 -17.11 12.33
N SER A 126 -1.71 -16.65 11.24
CA SER A 126 -1.54 -17.43 10.02
C SER A 126 -0.41 -16.89 9.14
N ASP A 127 0.28 -17.81 8.44
CA ASP A 127 0.87 -17.48 7.15
C ASP A 127 -0.31 -17.54 6.16
N VAL A 128 -0.86 -16.39 5.81
CA VAL A 128 -1.92 -16.37 4.80
C VAL A 128 -1.25 -16.51 3.45
N ASP A 129 -1.20 -17.74 2.97
CA ASP A 129 -1.02 -18.06 1.56
C ASP A 129 -2.41 -18.35 0.97
N GLN A 130 -3.15 -17.30 0.64
CA GLN A 130 -4.42 -17.43 -0.12
C GLN A 130 -4.10 -17.64 -1.61
N GLY A 131 -3.34 -18.70 -1.88
CA GLY A 131 -2.92 -19.19 -3.20
C GLY A 131 -1.94 -18.30 -3.96
N SER A 132 -1.93 -16.97 -3.73
CA SER A 132 -1.16 -16.02 -4.54
C SER A 132 -0.79 -14.68 -3.88
N MET A 133 -1.37 -14.33 -2.73
CA MET A 133 -0.90 -13.21 -1.89
C MET A 133 -0.29 -13.76 -0.61
N ALA A 134 0.96 -13.40 -0.36
CA ALA A 134 1.66 -13.74 0.86
C ALA A 134 1.72 -12.53 1.77
N TYR A 135 1.28 -12.70 3.02
CA TYR A 135 1.46 -11.74 4.09
C TYR A 135 1.50 -12.48 5.43
N LYS A 136 2.05 -11.81 6.45
CA LYS A 136 1.99 -12.29 7.84
C LYS A 136 0.96 -11.47 8.57
N GLU A 137 0.11 -12.13 9.35
CA GLU A 137 -1.01 -11.47 10.02
C GLU A 137 -1.11 -11.84 11.50
N TRP A 138 -1.53 -10.85 12.29
CA TRP A 138 -1.82 -10.98 13.71
C TRP A 138 -3.12 -10.22 14.06
N PRO A 139 -3.94 -10.74 15.00
CA PRO A 139 -5.12 -10.04 15.48
C PRO A 139 -4.78 -8.66 16.05
N THR A 140 -5.57 -7.65 15.70
CA THR A 140 -5.30 -6.27 16.13
C THR A 140 -5.39 -6.05 17.64
N GLU A 141 -6.16 -6.88 18.35
CA GLU A 141 -6.38 -6.80 19.80
C GLU A 141 -5.14 -7.14 20.64
N ILE A 142 -4.19 -7.89 20.08
CA ILE A 142 -2.93 -8.25 20.77
C ILE A 142 -1.77 -7.30 20.44
N LEU A 143 -1.98 -6.37 19.50
CA LEU A 143 -0.95 -5.48 18.99
C LEU A 143 -1.01 -4.11 19.70
N GLU A 144 0.16 -3.53 19.93
CA GLU A 144 0.27 -2.18 20.49
C GLU A 144 0.30 -1.14 19.35
N ARG A 145 -0.75 -0.31 19.26
CA ARG A 145 -0.85 0.80 18.29
C ARG A 145 0.31 1.79 18.50
N GLU A 146 1.01 2.16 17.44
CA GLU A 146 2.17 3.05 17.49
C GLU A 146 1.90 4.40 16.82
N SER A 147 1.27 4.39 15.64
CA SER A 147 0.97 5.62 14.88
C SER A 147 -0.16 5.40 13.88
N GLU A 148 -0.70 6.50 13.36
CA GLU A 148 -1.78 6.48 12.38
C GLU A 148 -1.67 7.67 11.41
N HIS A 149 -2.28 7.52 10.23
CA HIS A 149 -2.37 8.57 9.23
C HIS A 149 -3.44 8.26 8.19
N CYS A 150 -4.24 9.27 7.87
CA CYS A 150 -5.16 9.22 6.73
C CYS A 150 -4.40 9.47 5.43
N LEU A 151 -4.57 8.59 4.45
CA LEU A 151 -3.90 8.72 3.17
C LEU A 151 -4.55 9.84 2.35
N SER A 152 -3.75 10.53 1.53
CA SER A 152 -4.29 11.54 0.64
C SER A 152 -4.99 10.93 -0.58
N HIS A 153 -5.89 11.71 -1.18
CA HIS A 153 -6.48 11.44 -2.49
C HIS A 153 -5.81 12.21 -3.64
N ASP A 154 -4.95 13.19 -3.32
CA ASP A 154 -4.34 14.09 -4.30
C ASP A 154 -2.82 13.85 -4.52
N GLN A 155 -2.17 13.13 -3.60
CA GLN A 155 -0.74 12.90 -3.61
C GLN A 155 -0.39 11.51 -3.10
N ILE A 156 0.82 11.06 -3.44
CA ILE A 156 1.40 9.83 -2.93
C ILE A 156 1.78 10.00 -1.46
N THR A 157 1.31 9.09 -0.63
CA THR A 157 1.87 8.83 0.70
C THR A 157 2.75 7.58 0.62
N MET A 158 4.04 7.73 0.93
CA MET A 158 4.91 6.58 1.14
C MET A 158 4.61 5.97 2.51
N CYS A 159 4.24 4.70 2.57
CA CYS A 159 3.89 3.99 3.80
C CYS A 159 4.93 2.91 4.08
N ARG A 160 5.32 2.76 5.34
CA ARG A 160 6.10 1.64 5.83
C ARG A 160 5.23 0.38 5.88
N THR A 161 5.72 -0.74 5.38
CA THR A 161 4.93 -1.98 5.26
C THR A 161 5.60 -3.23 5.83
N ASP A 162 6.85 -3.13 6.29
CA ASP A 162 7.61 -4.21 6.94
C ASP A 162 7.25 -4.42 8.43
N ILE A 163 6.28 -3.66 8.94
CA ILE A 163 5.74 -3.78 10.30
C ILE A 163 4.21 -3.93 10.24
N PRO A 164 3.57 -4.49 11.29
CA PRO A 164 2.14 -4.73 11.27
C PRO A 164 1.35 -3.45 11.07
N HIS A 165 0.46 -3.46 10.09
CA HIS A 165 -0.42 -2.34 9.78
C HIS A 165 -1.81 -2.80 9.34
N ASN A 166 -2.80 -1.92 9.53
CA ASN A 166 -4.19 -2.11 9.11
C ASN A 166 -4.80 -0.74 8.77
N VAL A 167 -6.08 -0.72 8.46
CA VAL A 167 -6.88 0.51 8.30
C VAL A 167 -8.06 0.41 9.27
N ASP A 168 -8.29 1.48 10.03
CA ASP A 168 -9.52 1.64 10.80
C ASP A 168 -10.64 2.08 9.84
N MET A 169 -11.76 1.36 9.81
CA MET A 169 -12.89 1.72 8.94
C MET A 169 -14.00 2.41 9.73
N ASN A 170 -13.86 3.73 9.93
CA ASN A 170 -14.81 4.54 10.73
C ASN A 170 -15.87 5.25 9.89
N SER A 171 -15.77 5.21 8.56
CA SER A 171 -16.68 5.88 7.64
C SER A 171 -17.89 5.02 7.21
N GLU A 172 -18.99 5.68 6.84
CA GLU A 172 -20.15 5.08 6.17
C GLU A 172 -19.93 4.89 4.65
N ASN A 173 -18.81 5.37 4.12
CA ASN A 173 -18.44 5.21 2.72
C ASN A 173 -17.53 4.01 2.52
N GLU A 174 -17.61 3.40 1.34
CA GLU A 174 -16.60 2.45 0.89
C GLU A 174 -15.24 3.13 0.75
N ARG A 175 -14.18 2.34 0.87
CA ARG A 175 -12.82 2.83 0.73
C ARG A 175 -12.11 2.10 -0.40
N TRP A 176 -11.57 2.89 -1.32
CA TRP A 176 -10.71 2.42 -2.40
C TRP A 176 -9.32 3.00 -2.22
N CYS A 177 -8.32 2.13 -2.11
CA CYS A 177 -6.92 2.51 -1.99
C CYS A 177 -6.12 1.88 -3.12
N ILE A 178 -5.26 2.69 -3.73
CA ILE A 178 -4.34 2.26 -4.77
C ILE A 178 -2.95 2.27 -4.19
N THR A 179 -2.19 1.23 -4.50
CA THR A 179 -0.80 1.11 -4.09
C THR A 179 0.07 0.82 -5.28
N ALA A 180 1.13 1.61 -5.48
CA ALA A 180 2.22 1.31 -6.39
C ALA A 180 3.37 0.62 -5.63
N ARG A 181 3.88 -0.49 -6.17
CA ARG A 181 4.84 -1.37 -5.51
C ARG A 181 6.15 -1.45 -6.28
N CYS A 182 7.25 -1.39 -5.53
CA CYS A 182 8.60 -1.52 -6.06
C CYS A 182 9.22 -2.85 -5.59
N TRP A 183 8.68 -3.97 -6.06
CA TRP A 183 9.16 -5.30 -5.66
C TRP A 183 10.65 -5.48 -5.96
N GLY A 184 11.38 -6.14 -5.07
CA GLY A 184 12.85 -6.24 -5.18
C GLY A 184 13.65 -4.98 -4.78
N HIS A 185 13.02 -3.81 -4.65
CA HIS A 185 13.71 -2.55 -4.31
C HIS A 185 13.84 -2.37 -2.79
N HIS A 186 14.98 -1.84 -2.32
CA HIS A 186 15.28 -1.58 -0.90
C HIS A 186 15.03 -2.75 0.08
N GLN A 187 14.92 -4.00 -0.38
CA GLN A 187 14.53 -5.16 0.46
C GLN A 187 15.44 -5.43 1.66
N LYS A 188 16.67 -4.89 1.65
CA LYS A 188 17.66 -5.06 2.72
C LYS A 188 17.90 -3.77 3.50
N ASP A 189 17.32 -2.68 3.06
CA ASP A 189 17.54 -1.37 3.68
C ASP A 189 16.56 -1.19 4.84
N PRO A 190 17.01 -0.62 5.97
CA PRO A 190 16.10 -0.29 7.05
C PRO A 190 15.18 0.84 6.61
N TRP A 191 13.96 0.88 7.15
CA TRP A 191 12.99 1.95 6.93
C TRP A 191 13.61 3.35 7.08
N SER A 192 14.51 3.53 8.04
CA SER A 192 15.19 4.81 8.25
C SER A 192 15.98 5.32 7.05
N THR A 193 16.62 4.42 6.31
CA THR A 193 17.38 4.78 5.10
C THR A 193 16.41 5.23 4.01
N VAL A 194 15.41 4.40 3.73
CA VAL A 194 14.38 4.68 2.71
C VAL A 194 13.65 5.99 3.01
N TYR A 195 13.28 6.22 4.27
CA TYR A 195 12.59 7.43 4.72
C TYR A 195 13.43 8.69 4.49
N GLU A 196 14.70 8.69 4.90
CA GLU A 196 15.57 9.86 4.77
C GLU A 196 15.89 10.17 3.29
N GLU A 197 16.04 9.15 2.44
CA GLU A 197 16.20 9.32 1.00
C GLU A 197 15.00 10.05 0.39
N HIS A 198 13.78 9.61 0.69
CA HIS A 198 12.55 10.26 0.19
C HIS A 198 12.31 11.64 0.81
N LEU A 199 12.63 11.82 2.08
CA LEU A 199 12.55 13.13 2.73
C LEU A 199 13.51 14.14 2.08
N CYS A 200 14.70 13.68 1.67
CA CYS A 200 15.66 14.49 0.93
C CYS A 200 15.13 14.89 -0.45
N LEU A 201 14.48 13.97 -1.17
CA LEU A 201 13.83 14.25 -2.45
C LEU A 201 12.73 15.30 -2.31
N LYS A 202 11.83 15.15 -1.33
CA LYS A 202 10.78 16.13 -1.03
C LYS A 202 11.34 17.52 -0.72
N LYS A 203 12.38 17.61 0.12
CA LYS A 203 13.01 18.91 0.42
C LYS A 203 13.60 19.56 -0.84
N LYS A 204 14.16 18.78 -1.76
CA LYS A 204 14.72 19.29 -3.02
C LYS A 204 13.63 19.75 -3.99
N SER A 205 12.47 19.09 -4.05
CA SER A 205 11.35 19.52 -4.89
C SER A 205 10.75 20.82 -4.36
N ASP A 206 10.53 20.94 -3.06
CA ASP A 206 9.93 22.12 -2.43
C ASP A 206 10.80 23.38 -2.63
N LEU A 207 12.12 23.22 -2.67
CA LEU A 207 13.06 24.30 -2.96
C LEU A 207 13.07 24.74 -4.43
N ARG A 208 12.69 23.86 -5.37
CA ARG A 208 12.60 24.21 -6.81
C ARG A 208 11.30 24.94 -7.18
N LEU A 209 10.30 24.86 -6.30
CA LEU A 209 8.99 25.50 -6.48
C LEU A 209 8.91 26.89 -5.82
N ARG A 210 9.99 27.36 -5.18
CA ARG A 210 10.13 28.70 -4.60
C ARG A 210 11.05 29.56 -5.47
#